data_AF-A0AAP5CNX8-F1
#
_entry.id   AF-A0AAP5CNX8-F1
#
_cell.length_a   1.000
_cell.length_b   1.000
_cell.length_c   1.000
_cell.angle_alpha   90.00
_cell.angle_beta   90.00
_cell.angle_gamma   90.00
#
_symmetry.space_group_name_H-M   'P 1'
#
loop_
_entity.id
_entity.type
_entity.pdbx_description
1 polymer ?
#
loop_
_entity_poly.entity_id
_entity_poly.type
_entity_poly.pdbx_seq_one_letter_code
_entity_poly.pdbx_strand_id
1 'polypeptide(L)' 'MYPDKTKNHEVVMIGDQLTTDIKGANKLNIISILVKPLNKSQENLFTKCNRFFIERPLINLIRKTNLSIYNNKFKNFIK' A
#
# COMPACT_ATOMS: atom_id res chain seq x y z
N MET A 1 -7.17 23.01 -23.41
CA MET A 1 -6.48 23.37 -22.15
C MET A 1 -6.33 22.09 -21.35
N TYR A 2 -5.13 21.51 -21.26
CA TYR A 2 -4.86 20.48 -20.25
C TYR A 2 -4.74 21.19 -18.90
N PRO A 3 -5.35 20.70 -17.82
CA PRO A 3 -5.25 21.34 -16.52
C PRO A 3 -3.77 21.40 -16.09
N ASP A 4 -3.40 22.50 -15.43
CA ASP A 4 -2.11 22.69 -14.79
C ASP A 4 -1.70 21.42 -14.03
N LYS A 5 -0.46 20.97 -14.23
CA LYS A 5 0.07 19.79 -13.53
C LYS A 5 -0.04 20.03 -12.03
N THR A 6 -0.88 19.26 -11.35
CA THR A 6 -1.05 19.31 -9.89
C THR A 6 0.28 19.08 -9.20
N LYS A 7 0.60 19.90 -8.20
CA LYS A 7 1.85 19.72 -7.46
C LYS A 7 1.73 18.48 -6.58
N ASN A 8 2.79 17.68 -6.47
CA ASN A 8 2.75 16.37 -5.79
C ASN A 8 2.33 16.43 -4.30
N HIS A 9 2.40 17.60 -3.65
CA HIS A 9 1.97 17.83 -2.26
C HIS A 9 0.47 18.12 -2.09
N GLU A 10 -0.25 18.37 -3.19
CA GLU A 10 -1.70 18.60 -3.19
C GLU A 10 -2.50 17.31 -3.44
N VAL A 11 -1.79 16.22 -3.72
CA VAL A 11 -2.38 14.92 -4.08
C VAL A 11 -2.06 13.90 -3.00
N VAL A 12 -3.06 13.09 -2.64
CA VAL A 12 -2.91 11.94 -1.76
C VAL A 12 -3.40 10.70 -2.48
N MET A 13 -2.63 9.61 -2.40
CA MET A 13 -3.01 8.33 -2.98
C MET A 13 -3.60 7.43 -1.89
N ILE A 14 -4.86 7.01 -2.05
CA ILE A 14 -5.53 6.12 -1.10
C ILE A 14 -5.76 4.79 -1.81
N GLY A 15 -5.30 3.69 -1.21
CA GLY A 15 -5.40 2.38 -1.83
C GLY A 15 -5.23 1.24 -0.84
N ASP A 16 -5.67 0.06 -1.22
CA ASP A 16 -5.66 -1.15 -0.41
C ASP A 16 -4.50 -2.11 -0.75
N GLN A 17 -3.76 -1.81 -1.83
CA GLN A 17 -2.65 -2.62 -2.31
C GLN A 17 -1.29 -1.94 -2.09
N LEU A 18 -0.43 -2.58 -1.30
CA LEU A 18 0.93 -2.07 -1.02
C LEU A 18 1.81 -1.93 -2.26
N THR A 19 1.73 -2.87 -3.19
CA THR A 19 2.68 -2.96 -4.31
C THR A 19 2.37 -2.04 -5.47
N THR A 20 1.11 -1.68 -5.67
CA THR A 20 0.63 -0.84 -6.76
C THR A 20 0.45 0.59 -6.27
N ASP A 21 -0.30 0.78 -5.20
CA ASP A 21 -0.67 2.12 -4.72
C ASP A 21 0.49 2.79 -4.00
N ILE A 22 1.12 2.11 -3.03
CA ILE A 22 2.23 2.73 -2.26
C ILE A 22 3.49 2.86 -3.11
N LYS A 23 3.82 1.84 -3.92
CA LYS A 23 5.02 1.92 -4.78
C LYS A 23 4.86 2.99 -5.86
N GLY A 24 3.67 3.12 -6.44
CA GLY A 24 3.34 4.16 -7.41
C GLY A 24 3.45 5.56 -6.79
N ALA A 25 2.81 5.75 -5.64
CA ALA A 25 2.87 7.00 -4.89
C ALA A 25 4.31 7.38 -4.49
N ASN A 26 5.10 6.43 -3.97
CA ASN A 26 6.51 6.67 -3.64
C ASN A 26 7.34 7.08 -4.86
N LYS A 27 7.12 6.45 -6.02
CA LYS A 27 7.83 6.83 -7.27
C LYS A 27 7.48 8.24 -7.72
N LEU A 28 6.28 8.70 -7.41
CA LEU A 28 5.78 10.04 -7.73
C LEU A 28 6.00 11.06 -6.59
N ASN A 29 6.61 10.66 -5.46
CA ASN A 29 6.72 11.45 -4.23
C ASN A 29 5.37 12.00 -3.73
N ILE A 30 4.33 11.18 -3.84
CA ILE A 30 2.96 11.48 -3.40
C ILE A 30 2.72 10.80 -2.04
N ILE A 31 1.99 11.46 -1.14
CA ILE A 31 1.62 10.88 0.15
C ILE A 31 0.64 9.73 -0.09
N SER A 32 0.92 8.54 0.45
CA SER A 32 0.03 7.37 0.31
C SER A 32 -0.60 6.94 1.63
N ILE A 33 -1.90 6.67 1.63
CA ILE A 33 -2.66 6.08 2.73
C ILE A 33 -3.06 4.65 2.35
N LEU A 34 -2.57 3.69 3.12
CA LEU A 34 -2.93 2.29 2.96
C LEU A 34 -4.16 1.94 3.80
N VAL A 35 -5.25 1.52 3.15
CA VAL A 35 -6.52 1.16 3.79
C VAL A 35 -6.77 -0.34 3.76
N LYS A 36 -7.47 -0.88 4.76
CA LYS A 36 -7.84 -2.30 4.76
C LYS A 36 -8.93 -2.57 3.69
N PRO A 37 -8.77 -3.60 2.84
CA PRO A 37 -9.83 -3.98 1.91
C PRO A 37 -11.06 -4.46 2.68
N LEU A 38 -12.24 -3.93 2.31
CA LEU A 38 -13.51 -4.22 2.96
C LEU A 38 -13.99 -5.66 2.68
N ASN A 39 -13.80 -6.17 1.46
CA ASN A 39 -14.35 -7.44 1.01
C ASN A 39 -13.29 -8.38 0.42
N LYS A 40 -12.45 -8.95 1.29
CA LYS A 40 -11.44 -9.95 0.90
C LYS A 40 -12.04 -11.19 0.20
N SER A 41 -13.30 -11.52 0.45
CA SER A 41 -13.94 -12.71 -0.12
C SER A 41 -14.30 -12.57 -1.60
N GLN A 42 -14.65 -11.37 -2.07
CA GLN A 42 -15.08 -11.12 -3.45
C GLN A 42 -13.94 -10.70 -4.39
N GLU A 43 -12.71 -10.57 -3.87
CA GLU A 43 -11.54 -10.28 -4.69
C GLU A 43 -11.22 -11.41 -5.68
N ASN A 44 -10.94 -11.03 -6.93
CA ASN A 44 -10.45 -11.91 -7.99
C ASN A 44 -9.23 -12.71 -7.50
N LEU A 45 -9.11 -13.97 -7.96
CA LEU A 45 -8.03 -14.88 -7.52
C LEU A 45 -6.63 -14.25 -7.70
N PHE A 46 -6.42 -13.48 -8.77
CA PHE A 46 -5.16 -12.77 -9.01
C PHE A 46 -4.80 -11.78 -7.90
N THR A 47 -5.78 -11.02 -7.39
CA THR A 47 -5.59 -10.06 -6.31
C THR A 47 -5.28 -10.76 -4.99
N LYS A 48 -5.98 -11.87 -4.69
CA LYS A 48 -5.69 -12.72 -3.54
C LYS A 48 -4.28 -13.33 -3.60
N CYS A 49 -3.85 -13.77 -4.78
CA CYS A 49 -2.50 -14.30 -4.99
C CYS A 49 -1.43 -13.25 -4.72
N ASN A 50 -1.53 -12.06 -5.30
CA ASN A 50 -0.58 -10.97 -5.02
C ASN A 50 -0.51 -10.63 -3.53
N ARG A 51 -1.65 -10.65 -2.85
CA ARG A 51 -1.74 -10.41 -1.40
C ARG A 51 -0.99 -11.47 -0.59
N PHE A 52 -1.10 -12.73 -0.97
CA PHE A 52 -0.47 -13.85 -0.27
C PHE A 52 1.02 -14.01 -0.60
N PHE A 53 1.37 -13.95 -1.88
CA PHE A 53 2.72 -14.25 -2.38
C PHE A 53 3.67 -13.05 -2.35
N ILE A 54 3.16 -11.82 -2.31
CA ILE A 54 3.99 -10.60 -2.38
C ILE A 54 3.84 -9.77 -1.11
N GLU A 55 2.62 -9.44 -0.72
CA GLU A 55 2.37 -8.57 0.45
C GLU A 55 2.81 -9.20 1.78
N ARG A 56 2.39 -10.44 2.06
CA ARG A 56 2.78 -11.14 3.29
C ARG A 56 4.30 -11.31 3.46
N PRO A 57 5.06 -11.78 2.46
CA PRO A 57 6.51 -11.88 2.60
C PRO A 57 7.19 -10.52 2.70
N LEU A 58 6.72 -9.50 1.97
CA LEU A 58 7.25 -8.14 2.08
C LEU A 58 7.08 -7.58 3.50
N ILE A 59 5.88 -7.72 4.07
CA ILE A 59 5.62 -7.24 5.42
C ILE A 59 6.42 -8.06 6.45
N ASN A 60 6.57 -9.37 6.24
CA ASN A 60 7.43 -10.21 7.08
C ASN A 60 8.91 -9.83 6.97
N LEU A 61 9.38 -9.42 5.80
CA LEU A 61 10.74 -8.90 5.62
C LEU A 61 10.91 -7.58 6.37
N ILE A 62 9.96 -6.65 6.25
CA ILE A 62 9.95 -5.38 6.99
C ILE A 62 9.91 -5.64 8.51
N ARG A 63 9.15 -6.63 8.96
CA ARG A 63 9.13 -7.05 10.38
C ARG A 63 10.51 -7.50 10.86
N LYS A 64 11.28 -8.19 10.02
CA LYS A 64 12.62 -8.69 10.35
C LYS A 64 13.69 -7.59 10.27
N THR A 65 13.61 -6.69 9.30
CA THR A 65 14.63 -5.66 9.06
C THR A 65 14.38 -4.37 9.85
N ASN A 66 13.12 -3.95 9.98
CA ASN A 66 12.71 -2.69 10.60
C ASN A 66 11.47 -2.86 11.47
N LEU A 67 11.67 -3.46 12.65
CA LEU A 67 10.60 -3.79 13.59
C LEU A 67 9.81 -2.55 14.07
N SER A 68 10.47 -1.38 14.19
CA SER A 68 9.81 -0.12 14.55
C SER A 68 8.77 0.31 13.51
N ILE A 69 9.13 0.24 12.22
CA ILE A 69 8.22 0.58 11.11
C ILE A 69 7.04 -0.40 11.08
N TYR A 70 7.31 -1.68 11.27
CA TYR A 70 6.27 -2.70 11.36
C TYR A 70 5.27 -2.41 12.49
N ASN A 71 5.75 -2.11 13.69
CA ASN A 71 4.91 -1.84 14.85
C ASN A 71 4.06 -0.58 14.67
N ASN A 72 4.62 0.49 14.09
CA ASN A 72 3.94 1.77 13.93
C ASN A 72 2.96 1.79 12.75
N LYS A 73 3.29 1.14 11.62
CA LYS A 73 2.53 1.25 10.36
C LYS A 73 1.74 0.01 9.99
N PHE A 74 2.26 -1.19 10.25
CA PHE A 74 1.70 -2.44 9.71
C PHE A 74 0.97 -3.31 10.75
N LYS A 75 1.29 -3.17 12.03
CA LYS A 75 0.69 -3.95 13.13
C LYS A 75 -0.84 -3.87 13.12
N ASN A 76 -1.39 -2.67 12.92
CA ASN A 76 -2.83 -2.44 12.87
C ASN A 76 -3.47 -2.83 11.53
N PHE A 77 -2.69 -2.85 10.43
CA PHE A 77 -3.15 -3.20 9.09
C PHE A 77 -3.35 -4.71 8.89
N ILE A 78 -2.51 -5.53 9.55
CA ILE A 78 -2.57 -6.99 9.39
C ILE A 78 -3.60 -7.66 10.31
N LYS A 79 -3.88 -7.04 11.47
CA LYS A 79 -4.85 -7.53 12.45
C LYS A 79 -6.26 -7.59 11.87
#